data_AF-A0A670K0G9-F1
#
_entry.id   AF-A0A670K0G9-F1
#
_cell.length_a   1.000
_cell.length_b   1.000
_cell.length_c   1.000
_cell.angle_alpha   90.00
_cell.angle_beta   90.00
_cell.angle_gamma   90.00
#
_symmetry.space_group_name_H-M   'P 1'
#
loop_
_entity.id
_entity.type
_entity.pdbx_description
1 polymer ?
#
loop_
_entity_poly.entity_id
_entity_poly.type
_entity_poly.pdbx_seq_one_letter_code
_entity_poly.pdbx_strand_id
1 'polypeptide(L)'
;GLCPSLQFLAVSQVTLIQPASQSASPGQTAKFSCTHTRSLSSIGWYQQRPGQPPRYVHHNGYDRGEGIPDRFTASVSGNSGYLTITNSQPEDEADYYCAGWFGSTAGFHSDQI
;
A
#
# COMPACT_ATOMS: atom_id res chain seq x y z
N GLY A 1 -36.43 -23.47 -6.07
CA GLY A 1 -35.26 -24.35 -5.99
C GLY A 1 -34.07 -23.52 -5.59
N LEU A 2 -33.47 -23.81 -4.44
CA LEU A 2 -32.29 -23.11 -3.93
C LEU A 2 -31.06 -23.69 -4.64
N CYS A 3 -30.24 -22.84 -5.25
CA CYS A 3 -28.92 -23.23 -5.71
C CYS A 3 -28.00 -23.26 -4.47
N PRO A 4 -27.41 -24.40 -4.06
CA PRO A 4 -26.47 -24.40 -2.94
C PRO A 4 -25.23 -23.61 -3.37
N SER A 5 -25.00 -22.48 -2.69
CA SER A 5 -23.82 -21.64 -2.87
C SER A 5 -22.54 -22.45 -2.68
N LEU A 6 -21.68 -22.44 -3.70
CA LEU A 6 -20.29 -22.91 -3.58
C LEU A 6 -19.52 -21.89 -2.75
N GLN A 7 -19.37 -22.15 -1.45
CA GLN A 7 -18.50 -21.39 -0.57
C GLN A 7 -17.13 -22.05 -0.55
N PHE A 8 -16.13 -21.36 -1.09
CA PHE A 8 -14.73 -21.74 -0.95
C PHE A 8 -14.06 -20.71 -0.03
N LEU A 9 -13.66 -21.12 1.17
CA LEU A 9 -12.82 -20.33 2.06
C LEU A 9 -11.38 -20.85 1.96
N ALA A 10 -10.54 -20.08 1.27
CA ALA A 10 -9.09 -20.24 1.31
C ALA A 10 -8.51 -19.06 2.08
N VAL A 11 -7.84 -19.30 3.21
CA VAL A 11 -7.15 -18.26 3.98
C VAL A 11 -5.65 -18.51 3.95
N SER A 12 -4.93 -17.68 3.21
CA SER A 12 -3.55 -17.34 3.48
C SER A 12 -3.38 -15.87 3.13
N GLN A 13 -3.76 -14.98 4.05
CA GLN A 13 -3.80 -13.56 3.75
C GLN A 13 -2.69 -12.82 4.49
N VAL A 14 -1.75 -12.34 3.70
CA VAL A 14 -0.93 -11.19 4.08
C VAL A 14 -1.86 -9.99 4.05
N THR A 15 -2.39 -9.63 5.20
CA THR A 15 -3.31 -8.49 5.26
C THR A 15 -2.51 -7.21 5.34
N LEU A 16 -2.56 -6.41 4.28
CA LEU A 16 -2.25 -4.99 4.33
C LEU A 16 -3.48 -4.28 4.89
N ILE A 17 -3.30 -3.56 5.99
CA ILE A 17 -4.35 -2.86 6.71
C ILE A 17 -4.11 -1.37 6.50
N GLN A 18 -5.03 -0.72 5.80
CA GLN A 18 -5.07 0.72 5.58
C GLN A 18 -6.42 1.28 6.04
N PRO A 19 -6.47 2.53 6.53
CA PRO A 19 -7.74 3.22 6.75
C PRO A 19 -8.58 3.24 5.47
N ALA A 20 -9.90 3.17 5.59
CA ALA A 20 -10.79 3.22 4.44
C ALA A 20 -10.73 4.56 3.69
N SER A 21 -10.41 5.65 4.41
CA SER A 21 -10.29 6.98 3.84
C SER A 21 -9.43 7.88 4.73
N GLN A 22 -8.85 8.90 4.12
CA GLN A 22 -8.15 9.99 4.79
C GLN A 22 -8.56 11.31 4.13
N SER A 23 -8.83 12.34 4.92
CA SER A 23 -9.18 13.67 4.42
C SER A 23 -8.15 14.70 4.89
N ALA A 24 -7.86 15.69 4.04
CA ALA A 24 -7.06 16.86 4.37
C ALA A 24 -7.55 18.06 3.57
N SER A 25 -7.58 19.23 4.18
CA SER A 25 -7.88 20.48 3.47
C SER A 25 -6.69 20.88 2.58
N PRO A 26 -6.91 21.66 1.51
CA PRO A 26 -5.81 22.21 0.73
C PRO A 26 -4.79 22.95 1.60
N GLY A 27 -3.51 22.73 1.33
CA GLY A 27 -2.39 23.25 2.11
C GLY A 27 -2.05 22.45 3.39
N GLN A 28 -2.90 21.53 3.83
CA GLN A 28 -2.62 20.67 4.99
C GLN A 28 -1.84 19.41 4.59
N THR A 29 -1.35 18.70 5.61
CA THR A 29 -0.63 17.43 5.41
C THR A 29 -1.60 16.25 5.45
N ALA A 30 -1.63 15.45 4.38
CA ALA A 30 -2.26 14.14 4.39
C ALA A 30 -1.22 13.07 4.76
N LYS A 31 -1.59 12.13 5.64
CA LYS A 31 -0.74 11.01 6.01
C LYS A 31 -1.52 9.70 5.92
N PHE A 32 -1.08 8.82 5.04
CA PHE A 32 -1.61 7.48 4.87
C PHE A 32 -0.74 6.49 5.63
N SER A 33 -1.36 5.46 6.19
CA SER A 33 -0.67 4.38 6.88
C SER A 33 -1.06 3.04 6.28
N CYS A 34 -0.10 2.14 6.22
CA CYS A 34 -0.30 0.77 5.77
C CYS A 34 0.47 -0.17 6.70
N THR A 35 -0.25 -1.00 7.43
CA THR A 35 0.33 -1.96 8.37
C THR A 35 0.22 -3.36 7.81
N HIS A 36 1.27 -4.16 7.92
CA HIS A 36 1.29 -5.53 7.45
C HIS A 36 1.38 -6.54 8.59
N THR A 37 0.71 -7.67 8.42
CA THR A 37 0.65 -8.76 9.44
C THR A 37 1.87 -9.70 9.43
N ARG A 38 2.74 -9.63 8.41
CA ARG A 38 3.95 -10.47 8.27
C ARG A 38 5.14 -9.62 7.82
N SER A 39 6.37 -10.00 8.15
CA SER A 39 7.58 -9.26 7.76
C SER A 39 7.69 -9.07 6.23
N LEU A 40 7.30 -7.90 5.73
CA LEU A 40 7.57 -7.47 4.36
C LEU A 40 8.97 -6.88 4.31
N SER A 41 9.68 -7.10 3.20
CA SER A 41 10.97 -6.42 2.97
C SER A 41 10.76 -4.98 2.52
N SER A 42 9.62 -4.69 1.90
CA SER A 42 9.34 -3.36 1.38
C SER A 42 7.87 -3.08 1.13
N ILE A 43 7.53 -1.80 1.15
CA ILE A 43 6.23 -1.23 0.88
C ILE A 43 6.36 -0.20 -0.25
N GLY A 44 5.55 -0.36 -1.28
CA GLY A 44 5.35 0.60 -2.36
C GLY A 44 4.00 1.28 -2.24
N TRP A 45 3.95 2.55 -2.65
CA TRP A 45 2.75 3.36 -2.70
C TRP A 45 2.34 3.66 -4.13
N TYR A 46 1.03 3.60 -4.37
CA TYR A 46 0.40 3.82 -5.66
C TYR A 46 -0.76 4.79 -5.50
N GLN A 47 -0.98 5.60 -6.53
CA GLN A 47 -2.10 6.53 -6.61
C GLN A 47 -2.94 6.18 -7.83
N GLN A 48 -4.26 6.18 -7.68
CA GLN A 48 -5.19 5.97 -8.78
C GLN A 48 -6.20 7.10 -8.83
N ARG A 49 -6.18 7.88 -9.91
CA ARG A 49 -7.22 8.87 -10.20
C ARG A 49 -8.40 8.20 -10.91
N PRO A 50 -9.62 8.75 -10.78
CA PRO A 50 -10.78 8.22 -11.49
C PRO A 50 -10.52 8.05 -12.99
N GLY A 51 -10.78 6.85 -13.51
CA GLY A 51 -10.58 6.52 -14.93
C GLY A 51 -9.12 6.31 -15.37
N GLN A 52 -8.15 6.30 -14.44
CA GLN A 52 -6.73 6.08 -14.74
C GLN A 52 -6.23 4.77 -14.11
N PRO A 53 -5.17 4.14 -14.65
CA PRO A 53 -4.51 3.04 -13.99
C PRO A 53 -3.75 3.52 -12.73
N PRO A 54 -3.50 2.64 -11.75
CA PRO A 54 -2.62 2.96 -10.63
C PRO A 54 -1.23 3.38 -11.11
N ARG A 55 -0.75 4.54 -10.66
CA ARG A 55 0.61 5.04 -10.91
C ARG A 55 1.48 4.87 -9.67
N TYR A 56 2.74 4.53 -9.89
CA TYR A 56 3.72 4.41 -8.82
C TYR A 56 4.03 5.80 -8.21
N VAL A 57 4.05 5.87 -6.88
CA VAL A 57 4.30 7.10 -6.11
C VAL A 57 5.66 7.05 -5.44
N HIS A 58 5.88 6.05 -4.58
CA HIS A 58 7.08 5.98 -3.74
C HIS A 58 7.30 4.58 -3.16
N HIS A 59 8.56 4.16 -3.00
CA HIS A 59 8.94 2.91 -2.33
C HIS A 59 9.83 3.19 -1.13
N ASN A 60 9.43 2.71 0.06
CA ASN A 60 10.19 2.74 1.33
C ASN A 60 10.85 4.07 1.76
N GLY A 61 10.64 5.18 1.05
CA GLY A 61 11.41 6.41 1.21
C GLY A 61 12.65 6.54 0.33
N TYR A 62 12.94 5.58 -0.54
CA TYR A 62 14.13 5.58 -1.42
C TYR A 62 13.83 6.14 -2.81
N ASP A 63 12.88 5.53 -3.52
CA ASP A 63 12.61 5.85 -4.91
C ASP A 63 11.24 6.52 -5.04
N ARG A 64 11.16 7.57 -5.85
CA ARG A 64 9.93 8.29 -6.16
C ARG A 64 9.56 8.10 -7.64
N GLY A 65 8.26 7.97 -7.92
CA GLY A 65 7.76 7.84 -9.28
C GLY A 65 8.02 9.08 -10.14
N GLU A 66 8.12 8.87 -11.45
CA GLU A 66 8.32 9.96 -12.41
C GLU A 66 7.15 10.96 -12.35
N GLY A 67 7.46 12.26 -12.32
CA GLY A 67 6.47 13.32 -12.25
C GLY A 67 5.71 13.43 -10.92
N ILE A 68 6.08 12.63 -9.92
CA ILE A 68 5.53 12.74 -8.56
C ILE A 68 6.26 13.87 -7.82
N PRO A 69 5.54 14.88 -7.31
CA PRO A 69 6.18 16.03 -6.66
C PRO A 69 6.91 15.70 -5.36
N ASP A 70 7.93 16.49 -5.00
CA ASP A 70 8.74 16.31 -3.78
C ASP A 70 7.94 16.36 -2.47
N ARG A 71 6.75 16.98 -2.48
CA ARG A 71 5.83 17.00 -1.34
C ARG A 71 5.34 15.59 -0.94
N PHE A 72 5.48 14.60 -1.82
CA PHE A 72 5.21 13.20 -1.55
C PHE A 72 6.48 12.54 -1.01
N THR A 73 6.38 12.02 0.22
CA THR A 73 7.46 11.31 0.90
C THR A 73 6.93 10.02 1.52
N ALA A 74 7.73 8.96 1.50
CA ALA A 74 7.40 7.71 2.16
C ALA A 74 8.38 7.39 3.28
N SER A 75 7.91 6.67 4.29
CA SER A 75 8.73 6.17 5.38
C SER A 75 8.20 4.83 5.89
N VAL A 76 9.05 4.11 6.63
CA VAL A 76 8.71 2.82 7.23
C VAL A 76 9.15 2.82 8.69
N SER A 77 8.31 2.28 9.56
CA SER A 77 8.61 2.05 10.97
C SER A 77 8.01 0.72 11.41
N GLY A 78 8.87 -0.23 11.81
CA GLY A 78 8.46 -1.58 12.16
C GLY A 78 7.68 -2.24 11.02
N ASN A 79 6.43 -2.62 11.28
CA ASN A 79 5.54 -3.28 10.32
C ASN A 79 4.61 -2.30 9.58
N SER A 80 4.88 -1.00 9.66
CA SER A 80 4.02 0.04 9.10
C SER A 80 4.78 0.93 8.13
N GLY A 81 4.22 1.09 6.94
CA GLY A 81 4.61 2.10 5.97
C GLY A 81 3.73 3.33 6.07
N TYR A 82 4.28 4.48 5.72
CA TYR A 82 3.57 5.75 5.69
C TYR A 82 3.86 6.48 4.39
N LEU A 83 2.83 7.10 3.81
CA LEU A 83 2.95 8.09 2.75
C LEU A 83 2.49 9.42 3.32
N THR A 84 3.32 10.44 3.19
CA THR A 84 3.03 11.80 3.64
C THR A 84 3.02 12.72 2.43
N ILE A 85 1.94 13.47 2.28
CA ILE A 85 1.76 14.51 1.28
C ILE A 85 1.68 15.83 2.04
N THR A 86 2.74 16.63 2.01
CA THR A 86 2.72 17.98 2.59
C THR A 86 2.09 18.97 1.61
N ASN A 87 1.49 20.05 2.10
CA ASN A 87 0.88 21.08 1.24
C ASN A 87 -0.07 20.47 0.18
N SER A 88 -1.02 19.65 0.63
CA SER A 88 -1.95 18.88 -0.22
C SER A 88 -2.71 19.80 -1.17
N GLN A 89 -2.87 19.37 -2.42
CA GLN A 89 -3.57 20.13 -3.46
C GLN A 89 -4.83 19.41 -3.93
N PRO A 90 -5.80 20.10 -4.57
CA PRO A 90 -7.00 19.46 -5.12
C PRO A 90 -6.68 18.32 -6.09
N GLU A 91 -5.58 18.41 -6.85
CA GLU A 91 -5.18 17.36 -7.79
C GLU A 91 -4.63 16.10 -7.11
N ASP A 92 -4.37 16.16 -5.80
CA ASP A 92 -3.89 15.02 -5.02
C ASP A 92 -5.05 14.09 -4.61
N GLU A 93 -6.31 14.48 -4.81
CA GLU A 93 -7.49 13.65 -4.58
C GLU A 93 -7.49 12.42 -5.51
N ALA A 94 -7.42 11.24 -4.90
CA ALA A 94 -7.27 9.96 -5.57
C ALA A 94 -7.44 8.81 -4.56
N ASP A 95 -7.59 7.60 -5.07
CA ASP A 95 -7.40 6.40 -4.28
C ASP A 95 -5.90 6.14 -4.10
N TYR A 96 -5.49 5.80 -2.88
CA TYR A 96 -4.10 5.46 -2.57
C TYR A 96 -4.03 4.02 -2.09
N TYR A 97 -3.07 3.27 -2.63
CA TYR A 97 -2.86 1.86 -2.30
C TYR A 97 -1.42 1.63 -1.87
N CYS A 98 -1.25 0.79 -0.85
CA CYS A 98 0.04 0.19 -0.57
C CYS A 98 0.13 -1.21 -1.18
N ALA A 99 1.33 -1.57 -1.62
CA ALA A 99 1.69 -2.93 -2.01
C ALA A 99 2.93 -3.37 -1.23
N GLY A 100 3.00 -4.66 -0.91
CA GLY A 100 4.07 -5.24 -0.12
C GLY A 100 4.80 -6.34 -0.87
N TRP A 101 6.12 -6.42 -0.71
CA TRP A 101 6.91 -7.56 -1.19
C TRP A 101 7.55 -8.30 -0.02
N PHE A 102 7.60 -9.61 -0.13
CA PHE A 102 8.45 -10.44 0.70
C PHE A 102 9.85 -10.45 0.09
N GLY A 103 10.85 -10.13 0.90
CA GLY A 103 12.23 -10.39 0.53
C GLY A 103 12.36 -11.89 0.42
N SER A 104 12.67 -12.39 -0.77
CA SER A 104 12.80 -13.82 -0.97
C SER A 104 14.02 -14.33 -0.22
N THR A 105 13.84 -14.81 1.00
CA THR A 105 14.46 -16.09 1.35
C THR A 105 13.46 -17.14 0.91
N ALA A 106 13.50 -17.53 -0.37
CA ALA A 106 12.85 -18.74 -0.82
C ALA A 106 13.66 -19.93 -0.28
N GLY A 107 13.55 -20.19 1.02
CA GLY A 107 14.00 -21.43 1.61
C GLY A 107 12.93 -22.47 1.34
N PHE A 108 13.19 -23.41 0.43
CA PHE A 108 12.40 -24.63 0.36
C PHE A 108 12.73 -25.46 1.60
N HIS A 109 11.76 -25.59 2.52
CA HIS A 109 11.82 -26.63 3.55
C HIS A 109 11.21 -27.90 2.97
N SER A 110 12.06 -28.87 2.63
CA SER A 110 11.61 -30.26 2.46
C SER A 110 11.73 -30.93 3.81
N ASP A 111 10.62 -31.10 4.52
CA ASP A 111 10.53 -32.16 5.52
C ASP A 111 10.55 -33.50 4.79
N GLN A 112 11.73 -34.09 4.62
CA GLN A 112 12.03 -35.52 4.38
C GLN A 112 13.48 -35.68 4.86
N ILE A 113 13.87 -36.45 5.89
CA ILE A 113 13.44 -37.78 6.41
C ILE A 113 13.52 -37.74 7.94
#